data_AF-A0A6C0BIP1-F1
#
_entry.id   AF-A0A6C0BIP1-F1
#
_cell.length_a   1.000
_cell.length_b   1.000
_cell.length_c   1.000
_cell.angle_alpha   90.00
_cell.angle_beta   90.00
_cell.angle_gamma   90.00
#
_symmetry.space_group_name_H-M   'P 1'
#
loop_
_entity.id
_entity.type
_entity.pdbx_description
1 polymer ?
#
loop_
_entity_poly.entity_id
_entity_poly.type
_entity_poly.pdbx_seq_one_letter_code
_entity_poly.pdbx_strand_id
1 'polypeptide(L)'
;MIYSTGIISLIVQIIIGIIDYLALHIEVDSKDELLKDLLQVEIWVQIIEFIFYILLIFYFSKISRNITPLRYIDWAITTPLMLITLSAFLNHNGSTSNRLTDFLSNHKGSMIKIVLLNAAMLFFGLVGEFGYLNPYLSTTLGFIPFTLNFKYIKDTFLPSGDKFKNGLFYWFVFFWALYGVCAVMNYTNKNAGYNILDIFAKNFFGLFLAYTVWTKTK
;
A
#
# COMPACT_ATOMS: atom_id res chain seq x y z
N MET A 1 -5.53 8.03 -22.29
CA MET A 1 -5.79 6.98 -21.28
C MET A 1 -5.04 7.24 -19.98
N ILE A 2 -3.70 7.27 -19.98
CA ILE A 2 -2.94 7.45 -18.73
C ILE A 2 -3.34 8.73 -17.99
N TYR A 3 -3.36 9.88 -18.68
CA TYR A 3 -3.79 11.15 -18.10
C TYR A 3 -5.19 11.07 -17.46
N SER A 4 -6.19 10.57 -18.20
CA SER A 4 -7.57 10.43 -17.72
C SER A 4 -7.67 9.55 -16.48
N THR A 5 -7.01 8.39 -16.47
CA THR A 5 -6.96 7.51 -15.28
C THR A 5 -6.23 8.14 -14.11
N GLY A 6 -5.20 8.96 -14.37
CA GLY A 6 -4.49 9.71 -13.32
C GLY A 6 -5.37 10.78 -12.67
N ILE A 7 -6.16 11.50 -13.47
CA ILE A 7 -7.15 12.46 -12.96
C ILE A 7 -8.22 11.76 -12.12
N ILE A 8 -8.74 10.61 -12.58
CA ILE A 8 -9.70 9.81 -11.80
C ILE A 8 -9.09 9.41 -10.45
N SER A 9 -7.85 8.92 -10.45
CA SER A 9 -7.15 8.56 -9.23
C SER A 9 -7.00 9.74 -8.27
N LEU A 10 -6.58 10.91 -8.78
CA LEU A 10 -6.45 12.14 -7.98
C LEU A 10 -7.78 12.57 -7.34
N ILE A 11 -8.90 12.49 -8.07
CA ILE A 11 -10.23 12.83 -7.54
C ILE A 11 -10.60 11.87 -6.40
N VAL A 12 -10.37 10.57 -6.58
CA VAL A 12 -10.66 9.56 -5.56
C VAL A 12 -9.78 9.75 -4.31
N GLN A 13 -8.49 10.05 -4.50
CA GLN A 13 -7.56 10.37 -3.41
C GLN A 13 -8.05 11.56 -2.57
N ILE A 14 -8.54 12.63 -3.20
CA ILE A 14 -9.08 13.80 -2.49
C ILE A 14 -10.31 13.41 -1.65
N ILE A 15 -11.27 12.70 -2.26
CA ILE A 15 -12.52 12.31 -1.57
C ILE A 15 -12.20 11.42 -0.38
N ILE A 16 -11.38 10.38 -0.57
CA ILE A 16 -11.04 9.44 0.50
C ILE A 16 -10.16 10.11 1.55
N GLY A 17 -9.19 10.93 1.16
CA GLY A 17 -8.35 11.65 2.12
C GLY A 17 -9.14 12.58 3.04
N ILE A 18 -10.22 13.20 2.55
CA ILE A 18 -11.15 13.97 3.39
C ILE A 18 -11.87 13.04 4.39
N ILE A 19 -12.38 11.91 3.93
CA ILE A 19 -13.08 10.93 4.79
C ILE A 19 -12.15 10.42 5.90
N ASP A 20 -10.93 10.03 5.53
CA ASP A 20 -9.94 9.49 6.45
C ASP A 20 -9.51 10.54 7.48
N TYR A 21 -9.30 11.79 7.03
CA TYR A 21 -9.01 12.91 7.92
C TYR A 21 -10.12 13.16 8.94
N LEU A 22 -11.39 13.12 8.50
CA LEU A 22 -12.53 13.29 9.40
C LEU A 22 -12.62 12.12 10.40
N ALA A 23 -12.42 10.88 9.93
CA ALA A 23 -12.45 9.70 10.78
C ALA A 23 -11.34 9.69 11.85
N LEU A 24 -10.17 10.29 11.57
CA LEU A 24 -9.08 10.41 12.54
C LEU A 24 -9.46 11.23 13.78
N HIS A 25 -10.44 12.13 13.67
CA HIS A 25 -10.88 12.99 14.78
C HIS A 25 -11.97 12.35 15.64
N ILE A 26 -12.44 11.15 15.28
CA ILE A 26 -13.43 10.39 16.06
C ILE A 26 -12.79 9.92 17.37
N GLU A 27 -13.54 10.05 18.47
CA GLU A 27 -13.15 9.52 19.77
C GLU A 27 -13.44 8.01 19.85
N VAL A 28 -12.45 7.23 20.27
CA VAL A 28 -12.54 5.77 20.40
C VAL A 28 -12.06 5.33 21.80
N ASP A 29 -12.37 4.09 22.16
CA ASP A 29 -11.81 3.45 23.36
C ASP A 29 -10.28 3.27 23.27
N SER A 30 -9.61 3.23 24.42
CA SER A 30 -8.14 3.06 24.49
C SER A 30 -7.65 1.79 23.78
N LYS A 31 -8.46 0.73 23.79
CA LYS A 31 -8.17 -0.53 23.08
C LYS A 31 -8.13 -0.36 21.56
N ASP A 32 -8.84 0.62 21.01
CA ASP A 32 -9.01 0.84 19.58
C ASP A 32 -8.09 1.96 19.04
N GLU A 33 -7.30 2.61 19.91
CA GLU A 33 -6.34 3.67 19.55
C GLU A 33 -5.29 3.22 18.53
N LEU A 34 -4.94 1.93 18.48
CA LEU A 34 -4.08 1.39 17.42
C LEU A 34 -4.67 1.71 16.04
N LEU A 35 -5.98 1.56 15.85
CA LEU A 35 -6.64 1.78 14.57
C LEU A 35 -6.49 3.23 14.09
N LYS A 36 -6.48 4.18 15.04
CA LYS A 36 -6.21 5.59 14.75
C LYS A 36 -4.75 5.81 14.35
N ASP A 37 -3.79 5.17 15.02
CA ASP A 37 -2.38 5.22 14.61
C ASP A 37 -2.20 4.66 13.18
N LEU A 38 -2.88 3.57 12.84
CA LEU A 38 -2.81 2.98 11.50
C LEU A 38 -3.41 3.93 10.45
N LEU A 39 -4.59 4.49 10.72
CA LEU A 39 -5.24 5.45 9.85
C LEU A 39 -4.37 6.70 9.63
N GLN A 40 -3.69 7.18 10.67
CA GLN A 40 -2.76 8.29 10.55
C GLN A 40 -1.59 7.98 9.60
N VAL A 41 -1.04 6.76 9.66
CA VAL A 41 0.01 6.34 8.72
C VAL A 41 -0.52 6.23 7.30
N GLU A 42 -1.74 5.73 7.09
CA GLU A 42 -2.36 5.67 5.76
C GLU A 42 -2.64 7.06 5.19
N ILE A 43 -3.00 8.05 6.01
CA ILE A 43 -3.11 9.44 5.56
C ILE A 43 -1.74 9.95 5.07
N TRP A 44 -0.63 9.62 5.74
CA TRP A 44 0.71 9.96 5.24
C TRP A 44 1.04 9.28 3.91
N VAL A 45 0.65 8.00 3.75
CA VAL A 45 0.76 7.29 2.46
C VAL A 45 0.00 8.04 1.37
N GLN A 46 -1.23 8.48 1.64
CA GLN A 46 -2.06 9.22 0.70
C GLN A 46 -1.49 10.62 0.37
N ILE A 47 -0.87 11.30 1.34
CA ILE A 47 -0.21 12.59 1.08
C ILE A 47 0.97 12.40 0.10
N ILE A 48 1.80 11.38 0.30
CA ILE A 48 2.91 11.07 -0.60
C ILE A 48 2.38 10.70 -1.99
N GLU A 49 1.37 9.86 -2.05
CA GLU A 49 0.68 9.48 -3.28
C GLU A 49 0.14 10.72 -4.01
N PHE A 50 -0.57 11.61 -3.31
CA PHE A 50 -1.17 12.80 -3.89
C PHE A 50 -0.12 13.73 -4.51
N ILE A 51 0.99 13.96 -3.80
CA ILE A 51 2.13 14.74 -4.32
C ILE A 51 2.67 14.07 -5.57
N PHE A 52 2.85 12.75 -5.55
CA PHE A 52 3.30 11.99 -6.70
C PHE A 52 2.35 12.13 -7.91
N TYR A 53 1.03 12.05 -7.70
CA TYR A 53 0.06 12.16 -8.80
C TYR A 53 -0.01 13.56 -9.41
N ILE A 54 0.14 14.62 -8.61
CA ILE A 54 0.26 15.99 -9.14
C ILE A 54 1.47 16.07 -10.10
N LEU A 55 2.62 15.56 -9.67
CA LEU A 55 3.84 15.54 -10.49
C LEU A 55 3.66 14.68 -11.73
N LEU A 56 3.06 13.50 -11.58
CA LEU A 56 2.80 12.56 -12.65
C LEU A 56 1.92 13.17 -13.75
N ILE A 57 0.82 13.83 -13.37
CA ILE A 57 -0.11 14.50 -14.30
C ILE A 57 0.61 15.64 -15.03
N PHE A 58 1.40 16.45 -14.31
CA PHE A 58 2.20 17.51 -14.89
C PHE A 58 3.19 16.97 -15.92
N TYR A 59 3.92 15.90 -15.60
CA TYR A 59 4.89 15.30 -16.50
C TYR A 59 4.24 14.64 -17.72
N PHE A 60 3.11 13.95 -17.58
CA PHE A 60 2.38 13.40 -18.73
C PHE A 60 1.88 14.47 -19.69
N SER A 61 1.62 15.69 -19.20
CA SER A 61 1.20 16.81 -20.05
C SER A 61 2.36 17.47 -20.82
N LYS A 62 3.62 17.24 -20.42
CA LYS A 62 4.79 17.98 -20.94
C LYS A 62 5.92 17.14 -21.52
N ILE A 63 6.05 15.87 -21.13
CA ILE A 63 7.21 15.03 -21.43
C ILE A 63 6.80 13.73 -22.12
N SER A 64 7.51 13.38 -23.20
CA SER A 64 7.29 12.18 -24.02
C SER A 64 8.16 10.96 -23.65
N ARG A 65 8.92 11.02 -22.55
CA ARG A 65 9.78 9.95 -22.03
C ARG A 65 9.02 8.97 -21.11
N ASN A 66 9.53 7.75 -20.95
CA ASN A 66 9.05 6.79 -19.95
C ASN A 66 9.21 7.38 -18.53
N ILE A 67 8.07 7.66 -17.87
CA ILE A 67 8.05 8.16 -16.49
C ILE A 67 7.68 7.09 -15.46
N THR A 68 7.51 5.83 -15.88
CA THR A 68 7.21 4.69 -14.98
C THR A 68 8.21 4.54 -13.84
N PRO A 69 9.54 4.70 -14.05
CA PRO A 69 10.52 4.61 -12.95
C PRO A 69 10.27 5.62 -11.81
N LEU A 70 9.63 6.77 -12.07
CA LEU A 70 9.34 7.74 -11.01
C LEU A 70 8.36 7.19 -9.97
N ARG A 71 7.50 6.23 -10.33
CA ARG A 71 6.60 5.54 -9.38
C ARG A 71 7.36 4.81 -8.28
N TYR A 72 8.57 4.36 -8.55
CA TYR A 72 9.37 3.64 -7.55
C TYR A 72 9.85 4.55 -6.42
N ILE A 73 9.84 5.88 -6.60
CA ILE A 73 10.13 6.84 -5.52
C ILE A 73 8.96 6.86 -4.53
N ASP A 74 7.73 6.95 -5.03
CA ASP A 74 6.51 6.81 -4.22
C ASP A 74 6.49 5.44 -3.53
N TRP A 75 6.60 4.37 -4.31
CA TRP A 75 6.50 3.01 -3.79
C TRP A 75 7.58 2.66 -2.77
N ALA A 76 8.81 3.14 -2.93
CA ALA A 76 9.88 2.90 -1.96
C ALA A 76 9.57 3.46 -0.57
N ILE A 77 8.69 4.47 -0.47
CA ILE A 77 8.28 5.10 0.79
C ILE A 77 6.95 4.52 1.26
N THR A 78 5.95 4.42 0.38
CA THR A 78 4.59 4.05 0.78
C THR A 78 4.44 2.56 1.07
N THR A 79 5.05 1.68 0.28
CA THR A 79 4.82 0.23 0.44
C THR A 79 5.38 -0.33 1.76
N PRO A 80 6.53 0.11 2.30
CA PRO A 80 6.93 -0.22 3.67
C PRO A 80 5.88 0.18 4.73
N LEU A 81 5.33 1.39 4.63
CA LEU A 81 4.33 1.89 5.57
C LEU A 81 3.04 1.05 5.53
N MET A 82 2.55 0.76 4.32
CA MET A 82 1.36 -0.07 4.11
C MET A 82 1.53 -1.51 4.63
N LEU A 83 2.74 -2.09 4.51
CA LEU A 83 3.00 -3.43 5.04
C LEU A 83 3.10 -3.43 6.56
N ILE A 84 3.59 -2.35 7.16
CA ILE A 84 3.60 -2.16 8.62
C ILE A 84 2.17 -2.04 9.14
N THR A 85 1.34 -1.20 8.53
CA THR A 85 -0.06 -1.01 8.96
C THR A 85 -0.90 -2.26 8.75
N LEU A 86 -0.75 -2.96 7.62
CA LEU A 86 -1.37 -4.27 7.41
C LEU A 86 -0.95 -5.27 8.51
N SER A 87 0.35 -5.39 8.79
CA SER A 87 0.84 -6.33 9.80
C SER A 87 0.32 -6.00 11.20
N ALA A 88 0.30 -4.72 11.56
CA ALA A 88 -0.25 -4.25 12.83
C ALA A 88 -1.75 -4.52 12.95
N PHE A 89 -2.52 -4.26 11.88
CA PHE A 89 -3.95 -4.55 11.82
C PHE A 89 -4.23 -6.05 11.98
N LEU A 90 -3.47 -6.90 11.28
CA LEU A 90 -3.64 -8.36 11.38
C LEU A 90 -3.35 -8.87 12.80
N ASN A 91 -2.35 -8.30 13.47
CA ASN A 91 -1.99 -8.64 14.84
C ASN A 91 -2.98 -8.10 15.91
N HIS A 92 -3.76 -7.07 15.58
CA HIS A 92 -4.65 -6.41 16.53
C HIS A 92 -5.83 -7.30 16.96
N ASN A 93 -5.94 -7.63 18.25
CA ASN A 93 -6.97 -8.55 18.77
C ASN A 93 -8.23 -7.85 19.35
N GLY A 94 -8.29 -6.52 19.35
CA GLY A 94 -9.42 -5.75 19.89
C GLY A 94 -9.58 -5.77 21.41
N SER A 95 -8.67 -6.40 22.15
CA SER A 95 -8.75 -6.52 23.61
C SER A 95 -7.60 -5.82 24.35
N THR A 96 -6.45 -5.65 23.69
CA THR A 96 -5.27 -4.99 24.28
C THR A 96 -5.13 -3.55 23.80
N SER A 97 -5.00 -2.61 24.74
CA SER A 97 -4.64 -1.22 24.49
C SER A 97 -3.16 -1.11 24.14
N ASN A 98 -2.85 -1.29 22.85
CA ASN A 98 -1.50 -1.15 22.31
C ASN A 98 -1.48 0.02 21.32
N ARG A 99 -0.39 0.79 21.30
CA ARG A 99 -0.12 1.79 20.26
C ARG A 99 0.71 1.18 19.13
N LEU A 100 0.79 1.86 17.99
CA LEU A 100 1.66 1.43 16.89
C LEU A 100 3.13 1.38 17.33
N THR A 101 3.55 2.27 18.23
CA THR A 101 4.90 2.27 18.81
C THR A 101 5.22 0.97 19.56
N ASP A 102 4.24 0.42 20.29
CA ASP A 102 4.39 -0.83 21.02
C ASP A 102 4.46 -2.02 20.06
N PHE A 103 3.63 -1.99 19.01
CA PHE A 103 3.71 -3.00 17.95
C PHE A 103 5.10 -3.00 17.28
N LEU A 104 5.60 -1.83 16.90
CA LEU A 104 6.90 -1.69 16.24
C LEU A 104 8.07 -2.11 17.13
N SER A 105 8.01 -1.81 18.43
CA SER A 105 9.06 -2.22 19.38
C SER A 105 9.07 -3.73 19.58
N ASN A 106 7.90 -4.35 19.77
CA ASN A 106 7.76 -5.79 19.99
C ASN A 106 8.07 -6.63 18.74
N HIS A 107 7.86 -6.08 17.54
CA HIS A 107 8.02 -6.79 16.27
C HIS A 107 9.12 -6.22 15.38
N LYS A 108 10.09 -5.48 15.94
CA LYS A 108 11.17 -4.79 15.20
C LYS A 108 11.88 -5.70 14.18
N GLY A 109 12.25 -6.92 14.60
CA GLY A 109 12.92 -7.88 13.71
C GLY A 109 12.06 -8.30 12.51
N SER A 110 10.77 -8.54 12.75
CA SER A 110 9.80 -8.85 11.70
C SER A 110 9.60 -7.67 10.76
N MET A 111 9.52 -6.44 11.27
CA MET A 111 9.36 -5.23 10.45
C MET A 111 10.57 -5.01 9.54
N ILE A 112 11.79 -5.14 10.06
CA ILE A 112 13.01 -5.03 9.23
C ILE A 112 13.00 -6.06 8.11
N LYS A 113 12.66 -7.32 8.41
CA LYS A 113 12.59 -8.38 7.40
C LYS A 113 11.56 -8.07 6.31
N ILE A 114 10.37 -7.60 6.69
CA ILE A 114 9.30 -7.22 5.76
C ILE A 114 9.74 -6.09 4.84
N VAL A 115 10.35 -5.04 5.40
CA VAL A 115 10.84 -3.89 4.64
C VAL A 115 11.94 -4.30 3.66
N LEU A 116 12.87 -5.17 4.07
CA LEU A 116 13.95 -5.66 3.21
C LEU A 116 13.43 -6.54 2.05
N LEU A 117 12.47 -7.43 2.32
CA LEU A 117 11.85 -8.23 1.26
C LEU A 117 11.08 -7.34 0.28
N ASN A 118 10.35 -6.35 0.79
CA ASN A 118 9.67 -5.35 -0.05
C ASN A 118 10.66 -4.54 -0.91
N ALA A 119 11.76 -4.07 -0.32
CA ALA A 119 12.81 -3.37 -1.06
C ALA A 119 13.43 -4.23 -2.16
N ALA A 120 13.67 -5.53 -1.89
CA ALA A 120 14.17 -6.47 -2.89
C ALA A 120 13.17 -6.68 -4.05
N MET A 121 11.87 -6.77 -3.75
CA MET A 121 10.81 -6.82 -4.77
C MET A 121 10.83 -5.58 -5.67
N LEU A 122 10.87 -4.39 -5.06
CA LEU A 122 10.91 -3.13 -5.80
C LEU A 122 12.21 -2.99 -6.62
N PHE A 123 13.33 -3.44 -6.08
CA PHE A 123 14.61 -3.43 -6.78
C PHE A 123 14.55 -4.19 -8.11
N PHE A 124 14.05 -5.43 -8.11
CA PHE A 124 13.92 -6.20 -9.36
C PHE A 124 12.99 -5.54 -10.36
N GLY A 125 11.86 -5.00 -9.89
CA GLY A 125 10.94 -4.24 -10.75
C GLY A 125 11.63 -3.02 -11.40
N LEU A 126 12.35 -2.23 -10.61
CA LEU A 126 13.04 -1.03 -11.08
C LEU A 126 14.14 -1.35 -12.10
N VAL A 127 14.92 -2.41 -11.86
CA VAL A 127 15.92 -2.93 -12.81
C VAL A 127 15.26 -3.28 -14.15
N GLY A 128 14.06 -3.86 -14.13
CA GLY A 128 13.26 -4.10 -15.33
C GLY A 128 12.81 -2.82 -16.04
N GLU A 129 12.33 -1.82 -15.30
CA GLU A 129 11.89 -0.53 -15.87
C GLU A 129 13.05 0.28 -16.48
N PHE A 130 14.27 0.11 -15.99
CA PHE A 130 15.47 0.67 -16.62
C PHE A 130 15.94 -0.11 -17.86
N GLY A 131 15.37 -1.28 -18.14
CA GLY A 131 15.70 -2.09 -19.30
C GLY A 131 16.97 -2.95 -19.14
N TYR A 132 17.51 -3.08 -17.92
CA TYR A 132 18.64 -3.97 -17.64
C TYR A 132 18.24 -5.46 -17.67
N LEU A 133 16.96 -5.75 -17.44
CA LEU A 133 16.37 -7.08 -17.56
C LEU A 133 15.10 -7.00 -18.40
N ASN A 134 14.79 -8.08 -19.12
CA ASN A 134 13.50 -8.21 -19.80
C ASN A 134 12.37 -8.15 -18.75
N PRO A 135 11.26 -7.43 -19.01
CA PRO A 135 10.12 -7.30 -18.10
C PRO A 135 9.58 -8.62 -17.54
N TYR A 136 9.57 -9.70 -18.32
CA TYR A 136 9.11 -11.01 -17.84
C TYR A 136 10.04 -11.55 -16.76
N LEU A 137 11.36 -11.50 -16.99
CA LEU A 137 12.36 -12.00 -16.05
C LEU A 137 12.41 -11.14 -14.77
N SER A 138 12.43 -9.81 -14.90
CA SER A 138 12.42 -8.90 -13.74
C SER A 138 11.16 -9.09 -12.89
N THR A 139 10.00 -9.27 -13.53
CA THR A 139 8.73 -9.53 -12.84
C THR A 139 8.76 -10.87 -12.11
N THR A 140 9.21 -11.96 -12.76
CA THR A 140 9.36 -13.27 -12.11
C THR A 140 10.30 -13.20 -10.90
N LEU A 141 11.44 -12.52 -11.03
CA LEU A 141 12.39 -12.34 -9.92
C LEU A 141 11.79 -11.49 -8.79
N GLY A 142 10.96 -10.48 -9.11
CA GLY A 142 10.23 -9.68 -8.13
C GLY A 142 9.13 -10.46 -7.39
N PHE A 143 8.50 -11.44 -8.03
CA PHE A 143 7.48 -12.29 -7.40
C PHE A 143 8.04 -13.21 -6.32
N ILE A 144 9.35 -13.53 -6.34
CA ILE A 144 10.01 -14.32 -5.30
C ILE A 144 9.97 -13.59 -3.94
N PRO A 145 10.59 -12.41 -3.76
CA PRO A 145 10.52 -11.69 -2.51
C PRO A 145 9.09 -11.25 -2.16
N PHE A 146 8.23 -10.93 -3.15
CA PHE A 146 6.79 -10.69 -2.91
C PHE A 146 6.14 -11.87 -2.17
N THR A 147 6.29 -13.09 -2.71
CA THR A 147 5.66 -14.29 -2.14
C THR A 147 6.22 -14.61 -0.77
N LEU A 148 7.55 -14.50 -0.60
CA LEU A 148 8.20 -14.69 0.70
C LEU A 148 7.71 -13.67 1.74
N ASN A 149 7.50 -12.42 1.33
CA ASN A 149 7.04 -11.36 2.22
C ASN A 149 5.62 -11.61 2.71
N PHE A 150 4.67 -11.82 1.79
CA PHE A 150 3.29 -12.09 2.15
C PHE A 150 3.13 -13.41 2.91
N LYS A 151 3.91 -14.44 2.57
CA LYS A 151 3.97 -15.67 3.37
C LYS A 151 4.44 -15.39 4.80
N TYR A 152 5.50 -14.62 4.96
CA TYR A 152 6.02 -14.28 6.29
C TYR A 152 5.02 -13.46 7.12
N ILE A 153 4.34 -12.48 6.52
CA ILE A 153 3.28 -11.70 7.17
C ILE A 153 2.14 -12.62 7.62
N LYS A 154 1.67 -13.50 6.73
CA LYS A 154 0.62 -14.47 7.05
C LYS A 154 0.99 -15.35 8.24
N ASP A 155 2.16 -15.97 8.18
CA ASP A 155 2.59 -16.93 9.20
C ASP A 155 2.87 -16.24 10.55
N THR A 156 3.21 -14.95 10.55
CA THR A 156 3.59 -14.21 11.77
C THR A 156 2.42 -13.47 12.41
N PHE A 157 1.53 -12.85 11.63
CA PHE A 157 0.54 -11.88 12.13
C PHE A 157 -0.90 -12.25 11.87
N LEU A 158 -1.21 -13.16 10.93
CA LEU A 158 -2.59 -13.52 10.64
C LEU A 158 -3.07 -14.60 11.64
N PRO A 159 -4.01 -14.30 12.55
CA PRO A 159 -4.53 -15.31 13.47
C PRO A 159 -5.30 -16.40 12.72
N SER A 160 -5.17 -17.63 13.20
CA SER A 160 -5.91 -18.77 12.66
C SER A 160 -7.41 -18.61 12.93
N GLY A 161 -8.24 -18.85 11.92
CA GLY A 161 -9.71 -18.86 12.05
C GLY A 161 -10.41 -17.50 11.87
N ASP A 162 -9.68 -16.38 11.81
CA ASP A 162 -10.27 -15.06 11.54
C ASP A 162 -10.55 -14.89 10.03
N LYS A 163 -11.79 -15.18 9.62
CA LYS A 163 -12.22 -15.09 8.21
C LYS A 163 -12.11 -13.66 7.66
N PHE A 164 -12.36 -12.65 8.49
CA PHE A 164 -12.36 -11.26 8.06
C PHE A 164 -10.94 -10.80 7.73
N LYS A 165 -10.00 -10.99 8.66
CA LYS A 165 -8.58 -10.68 8.43
C LYS A 165 -7.97 -11.51 7.32
N ASN A 166 -8.42 -12.76 7.16
CA ASN A 166 -7.99 -13.62 6.06
C ASN A 166 -8.42 -13.04 4.70
N GLY A 167 -9.68 -12.60 4.60
CA GLY A 167 -10.20 -11.92 3.41
C GLY A 167 -9.41 -10.64 3.08
N LEU A 168 -9.17 -9.79 4.09
CA LEU A 168 -8.36 -8.58 3.92
C LEU A 168 -6.92 -8.89 3.49
N PHE A 169 -6.28 -9.89 4.10
CA PHE A 169 -4.93 -10.30 3.70
C PHE A 169 -4.88 -10.72 2.22
N TYR A 170 -5.83 -11.54 1.77
CA TYR A 170 -5.85 -11.97 0.37
C TYR A 170 -6.28 -10.86 -0.60
N TRP A 171 -7.05 -9.87 -0.15
CA TRP A 171 -7.30 -8.65 -0.91
C TRP A 171 -5.98 -7.95 -1.23
N PHE A 172 -5.11 -7.75 -0.24
CA PHE A 172 -3.77 -7.18 -0.46
C PHE A 172 -2.92 -8.01 -1.40
N VAL A 173 -2.85 -9.33 -1.18
CA VAL A 173 -2.08 -10.23 -2.06
C VAL A 173 -2.57 -10.12 -3.50
N PHE A 174 -3.88 -10.09 -3.72
CA PHE A 174 -4.47 -10.00 -5.05
C PHE A 174 -4.13 -8.66 -5.72
N PHE A 175 -4.45 -7.53 -5.10
CA PHE A 175 -4.22 -6.22 -5.72
C PHE A 175 -2.73 -5.92 -5.91
N TRP A 176 -1.87 -6.34 -4.99
CA TRP A 176 -0.43 -6.16 -5.15
C TRP A 176 0.16 -7.05 -6.24
N ALA A 177 -0.31 -8.30 -6.39
CA ALA A 177 0.12 -9.17 -7.48
C ALA A 177 -0.23 -8.58 -8.85
N LEU A 178 -1.35 -7.86 -8.97
CA LEU A 178 -1.73 -7.19 -10.22
C LEU A 178 -0.72 -6.11 -10.66
N TYR A 179 0.07 -5.52 -9.75
CA TYR A 179 1.16 -4.61 -10.17
C TYR A 179 2.22 -5.34 -10.99
N GLY A 180 2.55 -6.59 -10.61
CA GLY A 180 3.45 -7.45 -11.40
C GLY A 180 2.85 -7.81 -12.76
N VAL A 181 1.54 -8.06 -12.82
CA VAL A 181 0.83 -8.31 -14.09
C VAL A 181 0.86 -7.08 -15.00
N CYS A 182 0.65 -5.88 -14.45
CA CYS A 182 0.80 -4.63 -15.20
C CYS A 182 2.24 -4.38 -15.69
N ALA A 183 3.25 -4.86 -14.97
CA ALA A 183 4.67 -4.62 -15.30
C ALA A 183 5.10 -5.22 -16.65
N VAL A 184 4.42 -6.28 -17.12
CA VAL A 184 4.71 -6.91 -18.42
C VAL A 184 3.85 -6.36 -19.57
N MET A 185 2.94 -5.43 -19.29
CA MET A 185 2.10 -4.79 -20.31
C MET A 185 2.85 -3.67 -21.06
N ASN A 186 2.27 -3.23 -22.18
CA ASN A 186 2.74 -2.03 -22.88
C ASN A 186 2.61 -0.78 -21.99
N TYR A 187 3.39 0.27 -22.32
CA TYR A 187 3.51 1.48 -21.52
C TYR A 187 2.17 2.11 -21.09
N THR A 188 1.22 2.20 -22.02
CA THR A 188 -0.07 2.84 -21.79
C THR A 188 -0.94 2.02 -20.84
N ASN A 189 -1.06 0.71 -21.08
CA ASN A 189 -1.87 -0.18 -20.25
C ASN A 189 -1.24 -0.37 -18.87
N LYS A 190 0.08 -0.49 -18.80
CA LYS A 190 0.86 -0.55 -17.55
C LYS A 190 0.55 0.65 -16.65
N ASN A 191 0.73 1.86 -17.16
CA ASN A 191 0.56 3.07 -16.35
C ASN A 191 -0.90 3.39 -16.03
N ALA A 192 -1.83 3.09 -16.94
CA ALA A 192 -3.25 3.16 -16.62
C ALA A 192 -3.63 2.14 -15.54
N GLY A 193 -3.10 0.92 -15.62
CA GLY A 193 -3.25 -0.11 -14.60
C GLY A 193 -2.75 0.34 -13.24
N TYR A 194 -1.53 0.87 -13.15
CA TYR A 194 -1.00 1.44 -11.90
C TYR A 194 -1.86 2.57 -11.34
N ASN A 195 -2.40 3.44 -12.19
CA ASN A 195 -3.31 4.51 -11.76
C ASN A 195 -4.56 3.97 -11.05
N ILE A 196 -5.13 2.90 -11.57
CA ILE A 196 -6.32 2.27 -11.00
C ILE A 196 -5.95 1.43 -9.77
N LEU A 197 -4.84 0.69 -9.81
CA LEU A 197 -4.43 -0.17 -8.70
C LEU A 197 -4.09 0.64 -7.44
N ASP A 198 -3.50 1.82 -7.58
CA ASP A 198 -3.20 2.69 -6.43
C ASP A 198 -4.48 3.07 -5.65
N ILE A 199 -5.61 3.24 -6.35
CA ILE A 199 -6.93 3.47 -5.71
C ILE A 199 -7.29 2.33 -4.75
N PHE A 200 -7.14 1.08 -5.21
CA PHE A 200 -7.51 -0.10 -4.44
C PHE A 200 -6.47 -0.47 -3.38
N ALA A 201 -5.19 -0.24 -3.66
CA ALA A 201 -4.11 -0.62 -2.75
C ALA A 201 -3.94 0.40 -1.62
N LYS A 202 -4.04 1.70 -1.90
CA LYS A 202 -3.80 2.78 -0.92
C LYS A 202 -5.11 3.35 -0.38
N ASN A 203 -5.98 3.87 -1.25
CA ASN A 203 -7.13 4.63 -0.78
C ASN A 203 -8.21 3.73 -0.16
N PHE A 204 -8.50 2.57 -0.76
CA PHE A 204 -9.53 1.68 -0.20
C PHE A 204 -9.12 1.08 1.15
N PHE A 205 -7.83 0.92 1.41
CA PHE A 205 -7.36 0.48 2.72
C PHE A 205 -7.49 1.58 3.79
N GLY A 206 -7.14 2.83 3.44
CA GLY A 206 -7.41 3.99 4.29
C GLY A 206 -8.90 4.13 4.63
N LEU A 207 -9.76 4.07 3.61
CA LEU A 207 -11.21 4.09 3.77
C LEU A 207 -11.73 2.94 4.64
N PHE A 208 -11.16 1.75 4.48
CA PHE A 208 -11.47 0.60 5.33
C PHE A 208 -11.11 0.86 6.81
N LEU A 209 -9.93 1.43 7.08
CA LEU A 209 -9.54 1.80 8.45
C LEU A 209 -10.43 2.91 9.00
N ALA A 210 -10.77 3.92 8.20
CA ALA A 210 -11.69 4.99 8.58
C ALA A 210 -13.07 4.45 8.97
N TYR A 211 -13.62 3.53 8.17
CA TYR A 211 -14.86 2.83 8.51
C TYR A 211 -14.71 2.04 9.82
N THR A 212 -13.60 1.32 10.00
CA THR A 212 -13.36 0.54 11.21
C THR A 212 -13.31 1.43 12.45
N VAL A 213 -12.60 2.56 12.38
CA VAL A 213 -12.56 3.58 13.46
C VAL A 213 -13.96 4.11 13.75
N TRP A 214 -14.73 4.47 12.72
CA TRP A 214 -16.09 4.96 12.88
C TRP A 214 -17.02 3.95 13.59
N THR A 215 -16.90 2.65 13.31
CA THR A 215 -17.68 1.63 14.03
C THR A 215 -17.28 1.43 15.49
N LYS A 216 -16.19 2.05 15.94
CA LYS A 216 -15.68 2.02 17.33
C LYS A 216 -15.87 3.35 18.05
N THR A 217 -16.71 4.24 17.51
CA THR A 217 -17.03 5.53 18.13
C THR A 217 -17.62 5.33 19.53
N LYS A 218 -17.19 6.17 20.47
CA LYS A 218 -17.75 6.26 21.82
C LYS A 218 -19.12 6.93 21.87
#